data_AF-A0A1Q3W6S0-F1
#
_entry.id   AF-A0A1Q3W6S0-F1
#
_cell.length_a   1.000
_cell.length_b   1.000
_cell.length_c   1.000
_cell.angle_alpha   90.00
_cell.angle_beta   90.00
_cell.angle_gamma   90.00
#
_symmetry.space_group_name_H-M   'P 1'
#
loop_
_entity.id
_entity.type
_entity.pdbx_description
1 polymer ?
#
loop_
_entity_poly.entity_id
_entity_poly.type
_entity_poly.pdbx_seq_one_letter_code
_entity_poly.pdbx_strand_id
1 'polypeptide(L)'
;MFQRTFIFLFVIILLPGCHTKPVAADNDDSALSVINLPDEIMLQIFSELPVKNIAQVSEVCHHWKALSEEPALWKAVRLCIQGDYLANEADKEQAKRHILRVHINTLTDCSTISHLIHKYELNEQHPFSIYQKLLIEVYHPKSEMIDVYVAQGNQTAIKHKLEGLTDGKYGYKKNLAAAAALNDSLAEQGNEEAIEQKISGLLSGDYGYKRDRKAAIALRDYWVEQGNEIAIERKLISLIHGACGYKRDLKASIALNDCLIKKGNKIAIHRKVEGIGCGNYGDERDIKVATTLNESLMEQGEVDAIHRKIKGLTDGKYGYEKDLKAAIALNDSLAEKGNEKAIERKLDGLSEGEYGYEYNPQAAVDFNDFLIEKGSRKAIWRKIAGFESGCYGYKEDLAAAMALKEILIGQGSQKAVEQKIRGLATGNYGYEKNPQAAVALNDSLVEEGNQRAIKRKIEGFLGQGPLSVRDLAYTQNPKQLKNWIEEQVYKGNRWAYYLKAQGLKYGILGFEKNREASIEYILANGIPY
;
A
#
# COMPACT_ATOMS: atom_id res chain seq x y z
N MET A 1 12.39 -36.21 14.19
CA MET A 1 11.46 -37.10 13.44
C MET A 1 10.85 -38.19 14.32
N PHE A 2 11.60 -38.85 15.21
CA PHE A 2 11.10 -39.94 16.07
C PHE A 2 10.09 -39.54 17.19
N GLN A 3 10.07 -38.29 17.63
CA GLN A 3 9.09 -37.82 18.63
C GLN A 3 7.69 -37.55 18.05
N ARG A 4 7.57 -37.32 16.74
CA ARG A 4 6.28 -37.00 16.08
C ARG A 4 5.39 -38.23 15.88
N THR A 5 5.98 -39.42 15.79
CA THR A 5 5.24 -40.67 15.54
C THR A 5 4.56 -41.22 16.81
N PHE A 6 5.08 -40.90 17.99
CA PHE A 6 4.59 -41.45 19.26
C PHE A 6 3.29 -40.80 19.75
N ILE A 7 3.07 -39.50 19.45
CA ILE A 7 1.85 -38.78 19.84
C ILE A 7 0.67 -39.15 18.91
N PHE A 8 0.95 -39.42 17.63
CA PHE A 8 -0.08 -39.76 16.64
C PHE A 8 -0.79 -41.09 16.92
N LEU A 9 -0.12 -42.03 17.58
CA LEU A 9 -0.69 -43.35 17.92
C LEU A 9 -1.69 -43.27 19.09
N PHE A 10 -1.58 -42.26 19.96
CA PHE A 10 -2.41 -42.16 21.17
C PHE A 10 -3.78 -41.50 20.90
N VAL A 11 -3.88 -40.63 19.90
CA VAL A 11 -5.12 -39.90 19.59
C VAL A 11 -6.12 -40.74 18.78
N ILE A 12 -5.66 -41.70 17.97
CA ILE A 12 -6.55 -42.58 17.19
C ILE A 12 -7.30 -43.59 18.10
N ILE A 13 -6.75 -43.91 19.28
CA ILE A 13 -7.33 -44.90 20.20
C ILE A 13 -8.48 -44.33 21.04
N LEU A 14 -8.68 -43.00 21.08
CA LEU A 14 -9.65 -42.34 21.99
C LEU A 14 -10.93 -41.83 21.33
N LEU A 15 -11.22 -42.19 20.07
CA LEU A 15 -12.49 -41.83 19.41
C LEU A 15 -13.40 -43.05 19.19
N PRO A 16 -14.26 -43.44 20.15
CA PRO A 16 -15.52 -44.09 19.84
C PRO A 16 -16.60 -43.02 19.65
N GLY A 17 -17.21 -43.02 18.47
CA GLY A 17 -18.40 -42.22 18.17
C GLY A 17 -19.58 -42.63 19.06
N CYS A 18 -20.16 -41.66 19.76
CA CYS A 18 -21.42 -41.86 20.46
C CYS A 18 -22.59 -41.59 19.52
N HIS A 19 -23.16 -42.66 18.95
CA HIS A 19 -24.56 -42.66 18.55
C HIS A 19 -25.44 -42.95 19.76
N THR A 20 -26.43 -42.08 19.97
CA THR A 20 -27.34 -42.04 21.10
C THR A 20 -28.48 -43.06 20.96
N LYS A 21 -28.61 -43.97 21.95
CA LYS A 21 -29.90 -44.55 22.39
C LYS A 21 -29.85 -44.83 23.90
N PRO A 22 -30.95 -44.61 24.64
CA PRO A 22 -30.96 -44.79 26.10
C PRO A 22 -31.62 -46.12 26.49
N VAL A 23 -30.97 -46.93 27.32
CA VAL A 23 -31.63 -47.92 28.21
C VAL A 23 -30.85 -48.00 29.52
N ALA A 24 -31.63 -48.18 30.59
CA ALA A 24 -31.32 -48.06 32.00
C ALA A 24 -30.33 -49.09 32.58
N ALA A 25 -29.67 -48.62 33.65
CA ALA A 25 -29.16 -49.31 34.84
C ALA A 25 -28.82 -50.81 34.74
N ASP A 26 -27.53 -51.12 34.78
CA ASP A 26 -26.95 -51.78 35.96
C ASP A 26 -25.43 -51.58 36.00
N ASN A 27 -24.88 -51.57 37.21
CA ASN A 27 -23.47 -51.35 37.52
C ASN A 27 -22.55 -52.38 36.86
N ASP A 28 -21.55 -51.92 36.11
CA ASP A 28 -20.22 -52.50 36.21
C ASP A 28 -19.13 -51.44 36.00
N ASP A 29 -18.25 -51.40 37.00
CA ASP A 29 -17.27 -50.37 37.26
C ASP A 29 -16.03 -50.61 36.39
N SER A 30 -16.09 -50.14 35.15
CA SER A 30 -14.91 -49.88 34.33
C SER A 30 -15.14 -48.59 33.56
N ALA A 31 -15.37 -47.51 34.31
CA ALA A 31 -15.21 -46.18 33.78
C ALA A 31 -13.77 -46.07 33.24
N LEU A 32 -13.63 -45.96 31.92
CA LEU A 32 -12.47 -45.34 31.30
C LEU A 32 -12.26 -44.02 32.04
N SER A 33 -11.34 -44.01 33.00
CA SER A 33 -10.91 -42.79 33.67
C SER A 33 -10.40 -41.89 32.55
N VAL A 34 -11.21 -40.93 32.14
CA VAL A 34 -10.79 -39.86 31.23
C VAL A 34 -9.53 -39.31 31.86
N ILE A 35 -8.40 -39.55 31.20
CA ILE A 35 -7.09 -39.10 31.66
C ILE A 35 -7.22 -37.57 31.75
N ASN A 36 -7.43 -37.04 32.95
CA ASN A 36 -7.46 -35.61 33.20
C ASN A 36 -6.01 -35.13 33.14
N LEU A 37 -5.52 -34.92 31.91
CA LEU A 37 -4.27 -34.23 31.67
C LEU A 37 -4.41 -32.77 32.13
N PRO A 38 -3.35 -32.19 32.72
CA PRO A 38 -3.33 -30.75 33.01
C PRO A 38 -3.56 -29.92 31.75
N ASP A 39 -4.22 -28.77 31.91
CA ASP A 39 -4.55 -27.83 30.84
C ASP A 39 -3.32 -27.44 30.01
N GLU A 40 -2.15 -27.30 30.64
CA GLU A 40 -0.90 -26.96 29.96
C GLU A 40 -0.46 -28.05 28.97
N ILE A 41 -0.64 -29.33 29.33
CA ILE A 41 -0.32 -30.47 28.47
C ILE A 41 -1.35 -30.57 27.34
N MET A 42 -2.62 -30.33 27.65
CA MET A 42 -3.69 -30.30 26.66
C MET A 42 -3.47 -29.20 25.62
N LEU A 43 -3.09 -27.99 26.03
CA LEU A 43 -2.76 -26.88 25.14
C LEU A 43 -1.54 -27.20 24.25
N GLN A 44 -0.52 -27.88 24.78
CA GLN A 44 0.62 -28.35 23.98
C GLN A 44 0.16 -29.35 22.93
N ILE A 45 -0.64 -30.36 23.32
CA ILE A 45 -1.19 -31.34 22.37
C ILE A 45 -2.02 -30.63 21.29
N PHE A 46 -2.91 -29.72 21.68
CA PHE A 46 -3.76 -28.97 20.75
C PHE A 46 -2.93 -28.10 19.80
N SER A 47 -1.82 -27.52 20.26
CA SER A 47 -0.96 -26.66 19.43
C SER A 47 -0.25 -27.40 18.28
N GLU A 48 -0.12 -28.72 18.40
CA GLU A 48 0.46 -29.59 17.37
C GLU A 48 -0.59 -30.12 16.38
N LEU A 49 -1.88 -29.89 16.66
CA LEU A 49 -2.96 -30.32 15.77
C LEU A 49 -3.12 -29.37 14.58
N PRO A 50 -3.51 -29.87 13.40
CA PRO A 50 -4.01 -29.02 12.33
C PRO A 50 -5.17 -28.16 12.84
N VAL A 51 -5.27 -26.90 12.41
CA VAL A 51 -6.33 -25.97 12.88
C VAL A 51 -7.74 -26.53 12.67
N LYS A 52 -7.95 -27.32 11.61
CA LYS A 52 -9.21 -28.05 11.40
C LYS A 52 -9.54 -28.98 12.57
N ASN A 53 -8.56 -29.68 13.10
CA ASN A 53 -8.73 -30.62 14.22
C ASN A 53 -8.89 -29.87 15.55
N ILE A 54 -8.25 -28.69 15.72
CA ILE A 54 -8.50 -27.82 16.87
C ILE A 54 -9.97 -27.36 16.90
N ALA A 55 -10.58 -27.10 15.74
CA ALA A 55 -12.01 -26.81 15.68
C ALA A 55 -12.86 -28.01 16.16
N GLN A 56 -12.50 -29.23 15.77
CA GLN A 56 -13.20 -30.45 16.22
C GLN A 56 -13.03 -30.72 17.72
N VAL A 57 -11.86 -30.40 18.28
CA VAL A 57 -11.61 -30.46 19.73
C VAL A 57 -12.63 -29.64 20.51
N SER A 58 -13.03 -28.48 19.98
CA SER A 58 -14.03 -27.60 20.61
C SER A 58 -15.43 -28.21 20.68
N GLU A 59 -15.69 -29.31 19.96
CA GLU A 59 -16.97 -30.02 19.90
C GLU A 59 -17.03 -31.22 20.86
N VAL A 60 -15.90 -31.60 21.48
CA VAL A 60 -15.82 -32.80 22.33
C VAL A 60 -16.49 -32.60 23.69
N CYS A 61 -16.13 -31.54 24.42
CA CYS A 61 -16.73 -31.20 25.71
C CYS A 61 -16.52 -29.72 26.07
N HIS A 62 -17.22 -29.23 27.09
CA HIS A 62 -17.10 -27.83 27.54
C HIS A 62 -15.69 -27.42 27.95
N HIS A 63 -14.94 -28.33 28.58
CA HIS A 63 -13.57 -28.08 29.00
C HIS A 63 -12.62 -27.92 27.80
N TRP A 64 -12.70 -28.82 26.82
CA TRP A 64 -11.89 -28.72 25.59
C TRP A 64 -12.28 -27.53 24.73
N LYS A 65 -13.55 -27.14 24.75
CA LYS A 65 -14.01 -25.90 24.12
C LYS A 65 -13.31 -24.69 24.74
N ALA A 66 -13.29 -24.58 26.07
CA ALA A 66 -12.60 -23.48 26.76
C ALA A 66 -11.10 -23.44 26.40
N LEU A 67 -10.43 -24.60 26.44
CA LEU A 67 -9.02 -24.70 26.05
C LEU A 67 -8.76 -24.35 24.57
N SER A 68 -9.70 -24.64 23.67
CA SER A 68 -9.58 -24.28 22.25
C SER A 68 -9.72 -22.78 21.99
N GLU A 69 -10.21 -22.01 22.97
CA GLU A 69 -10.38 -20.57 22.90
C GLU A 69 -9.23 -19.81 23.61
N GLU A 70 -8.32 -20.52 24.28
CA GLU A 70 -7.20 -19.94 25.02
C GLU A 70 -6.21 -19.16 24.12
N PRO A 71 -5.86 -17.90 24.42
CA PRO A 71 -4.91 -17.12 23.63
C PRO A 71 -3.52 -17.75 23.51
N ALA A 72 -3.08 -18.49 24.54
CA ALA A 72 -1.78 -19.17 24.53
C ALA A 72 -1.70 -20.24 23.43
N LEU A 73 -2.80 -20.95 23.18
CA LEU A 73 -2.91 -21.92 22.09
C LEU A 73 -2.69 -21.23 20.74
N TRP A 74 -3.40 -20.15 20.46
CA TRP A 74 -3.34 -19.48 19.16
C TRP A 74 -1.99 -18.82 18.88
N LYS A 75 -1.29 -18.37 19.93
CA LYS A 75 0.12 -17.95 19.82
C LYS A 75 1.05 -19.10 19.45
N ALA A 76 0.85 -20.30 20.00
CA ALA A 76 1.61 -21.48 19.63
C ALA A 76 1.27 -21.96 18.22
N VAL A 77 -0.02 -22.05 17.87
CA VAL A 77 -0.50 -22.39 16.52
C VAL A 77 0.08 -21.44 15.48
N ARG A 78 0.13 -20.14 15.75
CA ARG A 78 0.77 -19.15 14.87
C ARG A 78 2.21 -19.53 14.53
N LEU A 79 2.99 -20.01 15.50
CA LEU A 79 4.37 -20.45 15.25
C LEU A 79 4.39 -21.72 14.38
N CYS A 80 3.50 -22.68 14.66
CA CYS A 80 3.39 -23.93 13.90
C CYS A 80 3.01 -23.71 12.44
N ILE A 81 2.03 -22.84 12.17
CA ILE A 81 1.56 -22.53 10.81
C ILE A 81 2.37 -21.42 10.14
N GLN A 82 3.33 -20.82 10.85
CA GLN A 82 4.11 -19.66 10.40
C GLN A 82 3.21 -18.47 10.01
N GLY A 83 2.28 -18.13 10.89
CA GLY A 83 1.25 -17.10 10.66
C GLY A 83 1.81 -15.77 10.17
N ASP A 84 1.05 -15.12 9.29
CA ASP A 84 1.39 -13.87 8.59
C ASP A 84 0.99 -12.59 9.35
N TYR A 85 0.59 -12.73 10.60
CA TYR A 85 0.15 -11.68 11.52
C TYR A 85 1.08 -11.60 12.73
N LEU A 86 0.96 -10.53 13.54
CA LEU A 86 1.82 -10.34 14.72
C LEU A 86 1.42 -11.26 15.89
N ALA A 87 2.34 -11.50 16.81
CA ALA A 87 2.10 -12.41 17.95
C ALA A 87 1.03 -11.88 18.92
N ASN A 88 0.84 -10.56 18.99
CA ASN A 88 -0.22 -9.92 19.78
C ASN A 88 -1.59 -9.93 19.08
N GLU A 89 -1.62 -10.20 17.78
CA GLU A 89 -2.85 -10.38 16.97
C GLU A 89 -3.24 -11.86 16.89
N ALA A 90 -2.51 -12.76 17.56
CA ALA A 90 -2.70 -14.19 17.41
C ALA A 90 -4.00 -14.66 18.06
N ASP A 91 -4.99 -14.94 17.23
CA ASP A 91 -6.26 -15.51 17.60
C ASP A 91 -6.75 -16.57 16.60
N LYS A 92 -7.91 -17.15 16.91
CA LYS A 92 -8.58 -18.16 16.08
C LYS A 92 -8.95 -17.65 14.68
N GLU A 93 -9.39 -16.39 14.56
CA GLU A 93 -9.83 -15.83 13.28
C GLU A 93 -8.66 -15.52 12.37
N GLN A 94 -7.55 -15.01 12.91
CA GLN A 94 -6.31 -14.81 12.16
C GLN A 94 -5.71 -16.14 11.68
N ALA A 95 -5.75 -17.19 12.51
CA ALA A 95 -5.34 -18.52 12.08
C ALA A 95 -6.21 -19.07 10.93
N LYS A 96 -7.53 -18.85 10.97
CA LYS A 96 -8.44 -19.20 9.86
C LYS A 96 -8.13 -18.41 8.59
N ARG A 97 -7.98 -17.08 8.70
CA ARG A 97 -7.64 -16.21 7.56
C ARG A 97 -6.33 -16.65 6.92
N HIS A 98 -5.31 -16.94 7.71
CA HIS A 98 -4.03 -17.47 7.24
C HIS A 98 -4.20 -18.74 6.42
N ILE A 99 -4.91 -19.74 6.94
CA ILE A 99 -5.12 -21.03 6.24
C ILE A 99 -5.91 -20.83 4.95
N LEU A 100 -6.91 -19.95 4.95
CA LEU A 100 -7.65 -19.62 3.74
C LEU A 100 -6.75 -18.97 2.70
N ARG A 101 -5.83 -18.07 3.10
CA ARG A 101 -4.83 -17.50 2.19
C ARG A 101 -3.88 -18.56 1.65
N VAL A 102 -3.43 -19.50 2.46
CA VAL A 102 -2.61 -20.65 2.01
C VAL A 102 -3.39 -21.48 0.99
N HIS A 103 -4.65 -21.80 1.27
CA HIS A 103 -5.50 -22.55 0.36
C HIS A 103 -5.69 -21.82 -0.97
N ILE A 104 -6.01 -20.52 -0.94
CA ILE A 104 -6.14 -19.68 -2.14
C ILE A 104 -4.86 -19.72 -2.99
N ASN A 105 -3.68 -19.74 -2.37
CA ASN A 105 -2.42 -19.81 -3.09
C ASN A 105 -2.25 -21.13 -3.88
N THR A 106 -2.95 -22.20 -3.49
CA THR A 106 -3.00 -23.47 -4.23
C THR A 106 -3.99 -23.48 -5.41
N LEU A 107 -4.93 -22.53 -5.44
CA LEU A 107 -5.98 -22.46 -6.45
C LEU A 107 -5.50 -21.79 -7.74
N THR A 108 -6.24 -22.05 -8.82
CA THR A 108 -6.18 -21.29 -10.09
C THR A 108 -7.54 -20.84 -10.59
N ASP A 109 -8.63 -21.40 -10.06
CA ASP A 109 -9.96 -20.96 -10.44
C ASP A 109 -10.23 -19.57 -9.87
N CYS A 110 -10.22 -18.57 -10.75
CA CYS A 110 -10.34 -17.16 -10.37
C CYS A 110 -11.69 -16.85 -9.71
N SER A 111 -12.75 -17.56 -10.09
CA SER A 111 -14.09 -17.40 -9.51
C SER A 111 -14.11 -17.82 -8.04
N THR A 112 -13.55 -18.99 -7.73
CA THR A 112 -13.41 -19.49 -6.36
C THR A 112 -12.50 -18.59 -5.53
N ILE A 113 -11.37 -18.16 -6.09
CA ILE A 113 -10.45 -17.23 -5.42
C ILE A 113 -11.18 -15.94 -5.05
N SER A 114 -11.82 -15.30 -6.02
CA SER A 114 -12.55 -14.04 -5.80
C SER A 114 -13.68 -14.20 -4.77
N HIS A 115 -14.45 -15.30 -4.86
CA HIS A 115 -15.51 -15.60 -3.90
C HIS A 115 -14.98 -15.73 -2.47
N LEU A 116 -13.91 -16.51 -2.26
CA LEU A 116 -13.32 -16.70 -0.93
C LEU A 116 -12.76 -15.40 -0.36
N ILE A 117 -12.09 -14.61 -1.20
CA ILE A 117 -11.50 -13.35 -0.79
C ILE A 117 -12.56 -12.34 -0.37
N HIS A 118 -13.64 -12.21 -1.14
CA HIS A 118 -14.74 -11.32 -0.80
C HIS A 118 -15.48 -11.80 0.46
N LYS A 119 -15.79 -13.09 0.54
CA LYS A 119 -16.56 -13.68 1.66
C LYS A 119 -15.85 -13.57 3.01
N TYR A 120 -14.51 -13.65 3.02
CA TYR A 120 -13.71 -13.68 4.25
C TYR A 120 -12.78 -12.46 4.41
N GLU A 121 -12.93 -11.44 3.57
CA GLU A 121 -12.19 -10.17 3.64
C GLU A 121 -10.66 -10.35 3.69
N LEU A 122 -10.12 -11.25 2.85
CA LEU A 122 -8.74 -11.74 3.00
C LEU A 122 -7.65 -10.77 2.51
N ASN A 123 -8.03 -9.64 1.90
CA ASN A 123 -7.13 -8.68 1.29
C ASN A 123 -6.42 -7.74 2.28
N GLU A 124 -6.84 -7.72 3.54
CA GLU A 124 -6.20 -6.89 4.57
C GLU A 124 -4.83 -7.44 4.98
N GLN A 125 -3.85 -6.54 5.19
CA GLN A 125 -2.54 -6.85 5.77
C GLN A 125 -1.77 -7.96 5.05
N HIS A 126 -1.70 -7.86 3.72
CA HIS A 126 -1.11 -8.88 2.89
C HIS A 126 0.43 -8.93 3.01
N PRO A 127 1.03 -9.97 3.63
CA PRO A 127 2.45 -10.02 4.06
C PRO A 127 3.43 -9.96 2.89
N PHE A 128 3.02 -10.45 1.71
CA PHE A 128 3.86 -10.54 0.52
C PHE A 128 3.46 -9.57 -0.60
N SER A 129 2.66 -8.54 -0.29
CA SER A 129 2.20 -7.55 -1.27
C SER A 129 3.34 -6.85 -2.03
N ILE A 130 4.46 -6.57 -1.35
CA ILE A 130 5.65 -5.99 -2.00
C ILE A 130 6.25 -6.92 -3.06
N TYR A 131 6.24 -8.23 -2.80
CA TYR A 131 6.76 -9.24 -3.72
C TYR A 131 5.78 -9.49 -4.87
N GLN A 132 4.47 -9.54 -4.62
CA GLN A 132 3.48 -9.56 -5.70
C GLN A 132 3.68 -8.38 -6.66
N LYS A 133 3.80 -7.16 -6.12
CA LYS A 133 4.04 -5.95 -6.91
C LYS A 133 5.34 -6.07 -7.72
N LEU A 134 6.42 -6.52 -7.10
CA LEU A 134 7.69 -6.80 -7.79
C LEU A 134 7.50 -7.80 -8.95
N LEU A 135 6.82 -8.93 -8.72
CA LEU A 135 6.61 -9.94 -9.75
C LEU A 135 5.76 -9.40 -10.91
N ILE A 136 4.76 -8.56 -10.63
CA ILE A 136 3.96 -7.89 -11.66
C ILE A 136 4.79 -6.90 -12.48
N GLU A 137 5.61 -6.08 -11.81
CA GLU A 137 6.44 -5.05 -12.44
C GLU A 137 7.53 -5.67 -13.33
N VAL A 138 8.12 -6.79 -12.90
CA VAL A 138 9.32 -7.34 -13.53
C VAL A 138 8.99 -8.34 -14.65
N TYR A 139 7.97 -9.17 -14.52
CA TYR A 139 7.86 -10.33 -15.41
C TYR A 139 7.06 -10.13 -16.70
N HIS A 140 6.59 -8.91 -17.03
CA HIS A 140 5.53 -8.72 -18.05
C HIS A 140 4.55 -9.91 -18.00
N PRO A 141 3.95 -10.14 -16.82
CA PRO A 141 3.56 -11.47 -16.37
C PRO A 141 2.62 -12.16 -17.36
N LYS A 142 2.76 -13.48 -17.46
CA LYS A 142 1.83 -14.32 -18.21
C LYS A 142 0.40 -13.98 -17.78
N SER A 143 -0.54 -13.96 -18.72
CA SER A 143 -1.95 -13.64 -18.45
C SER A 143 -2.52 -14.45 -17.28
N GLU A 144 -2.16 -15.74 -17.17
CA GLU A 144 -2.55 -16.62 -16.05
C GLU A 144 -2.19 -16.07 -14.66
N MET A 145 -0.99 -15.48 -14.50
CA MET A 145 -0.57 -14.89 -13.23
C MET A 145 -1.33 -13.60 -12.95
N ILE A 146 -1.54 -12.77 -13.98
CA ILE A 146 -2.34 -11.55 -13.87
C ILE A 146 -3.77 -11.91 -13.45
N ASP A 147 -4.39 -12.91 -14.07
CA ASP A 147 -5.76 -13.35 -13.78
C ASP A 147 -5.93 -13.74 -12.31
N VAL A 148 -5.00 -14.53 -11.77
CA VAL A 148 -5.01 -14.92 -10.36
C VAL A 148 -4.86 -13.71 -9.45
N TYR A 149 -3.95 -12.78 -9.76
CA TYR A 149 -3.76 -11.56 -8.96
C TYR A 149 -4.94 -10.59 -9.06
N VAL A 150 -5.63 -10.55 -10.20
CA VAL A 150 -6.90 -9.82 -10.36
C VAL A 150 -7.98 -10.43 -9.47
N ALA A 151 -8.12 -11.76 -9.45
CA ALA A 151 -9.03 -12.44 -8.55
C ALA A 151 -8.71 -12.18 -7.07
N GLN A 152 -7.44 -11.88 -6.78
CA GLN A 152 -6.95 -11.47 -5.47
C GLN A 152 -7.14 -9.97 -5.14
N GLY A 153 -7.73 -9.19 -6.03
CA GLY A 153 -7.95 -7.76 -5.81
C GLY A 153 -6.70 -6.88 -5.96
N ASN A 154 -5.63 -7.39 -6.57
CA ASN A 154 -4.41 -6.61 -6.78
C ASN A 154 -4.63 -5.52 -7.85
N GLN A 155 -4.60 -4.25 -7.42
CA GLN A 155 -4.91 -3.10 -8.29
C GLN A 155 -3.96 -2.97 -9.48
N THR A 156 -2.66 -3.26 -9.32
CA THR A 156 -1.71 -3.22 -10.43
C THR A 156 -2.04 -4.30 -11.47
N ALA A 157 -2.40 -5.50 -11.03
CA ALA A 157 -2.81 -6.57 -11.93
C ALA A 157 -4.13 -6.24 -12.65
N ILE A 158 -5.10 -5.64 -11.96
CA ILE A 158 -6.37 -5.16 -12.54
C ILE A 158 -6.10 -4.17 -13.66
N LYS A 159 -5.26 -3.16 -13.40
CA LYS A 159 -4.85 -2.18 -14.41
C LYS A 159 -4.19 -2.84 -15.61
N HIS A 160 -3.21 -3.71 -15.40
CA HIS A 160 -2.53 -4.42 -16.50
C HIS A 160 -3.47 -5.32 -17.29
N LYS A 161 -4.45 -5.98 -16.65
CA LYS A 161 -5.45 -6.78 -17.37
C LYS A 161 -6.37 -5.90 -18.22
N LEU A 162 -6.85 -4.78 -17.68
CA LEU A 162 -7.66 -3.82 -18.44
C LEU A 162 -6.88 -3.28 -19.65
N GLU A 163 -5.66 -2.77 -19.45
CA GLU A 163 -4.79 -2.31 -20.54
C GLU A 163 -4.47 -3.43 -21.55
N GLY A 164 -4.29 -4.66 -21.06
CA GLY A 164 -4.10 -5.83 -21.90
C GLY A 164 -5.29 -6.10 -22.82
N LEU A 165 -6.50 -6.06 -22.26
CA LEU A 165 -7.74 -6.27 -23.01
C LEU A 165 -8.09 -5.08 -23.91
N THR A 166 -7.72 -3.84 -23.57
CA THR A 166 -8.00 -2.67 -24.42
C THR A 166 -6.99 -2.49 -25.55
N ASP A 167 -5.71 -2.72 -25.27
CA ASP A 167 -4.60 -2.34 -26.15
C ASP A 167 -3.86 -3.56 -26.74
N GLY A 168 -4.11 -4.77 -26.23
CA GLY A 168 -3.38 -5.97 -26.64
C GLY A 168 -2.00 -6.10 -25.98
N LYS A 169 -1.86 -5.63 -24.73
CA LYS A 169 -0.62 -5.67 -23.93
C LYS A 169 -0.59 -6.85 -22.94
N TYR A 170 0.55 -7.06 -22.29
CA TYR A 170 0.69 -8.01 -21.16
C TYR A 170 0.24 -9.45 -21.46
N GLY A 171 0.44 -9.91 -22.69
CA GLY A 171 0.05 -11.27 -23.12
C GLY A 171 -1.44 -11.44 -23.42
N TYR A 172 -2.24 -10.38 -23.34
CA TYR A 172 -3.64 -10.39 -23.75
C TYR A 172 -3.78 -9.98 -25.21
N LYS A 173 -4.70 -10.64 -25.92
CA LYS A 173 -5.21 -10.13 -27.18
C LYS A 173 -6.25 -9.05 -26.87
N LYS A 174 -6.26 -7.98 -27.68
CA LYS A 174 -7.29 -6.94 -27.59
C LYS A 174 -8.67 -7.57 -27.66
N ASN A 175 -9.44 -7.38 -26.58
CA ASN A 175 -10.81 -7.86 -26.43
C ASN A 175 -11.59 -6.82 -25.60
N LEU A 176 -12.14 -5.85 -26.32
CA LEU A 176 -12.87 -4.73 -25.72
C LEU A 176 -14.14 -5.17 -24.98
N ALA A 177 -14.80 -6.25 -25.42
CA ALA A 177 -15.97 -6.78 -24.73
C ALA A 177 -15.61 -7.36 -23.35
N ALA A 178 -14.49 -8.09 -23.27
CA ALA A 178 -13.99 -8.60 -21.99
C ALA A 178 -13.47 -7.47 -21.08
N ALA A 179 -12.86 -6.41 -21.65
CA ALA A 179 -12.47 -5.23 -20.88
C ALA A 179 -13.70 -4.56 -20.24
N ALA A 180 -14.76 -4.33 -21.03
CA ALA A 180 -16.01 -3.77 -20.54
C ALA A 180 -16.64 -4.65 -19.45
N ALA A 181 -16.74 -5.97 -19.65
CA ALA A 181 -17.30 -6.87 -18.65
C ALA A 181 -16.52 -6.90 -17.33
N LEU A 182 -15.19 -6.89 -17.39
CA LEU A 182 -14.34 -6.80 -16.18
C LEU A 182 -14.56 -5.47 -15.47
N ASN A 183 -14.60 -4.37 -16.22
CA ASN A 183 -14.79 -3.03 -15.68
C ASN A 183 -16.20 -2.85 -15.08
N ASP A 184 -17.22 -3.45 -15.69
CA ASP A 184 -18.59 -3.49 -15.15
C ASP A 184 -18.64 -4.20 -13.80
N SER A 185 -18.03 -5.39 -13.70
CA SER A 185 -17.95 -6.14 -12.44
C SER A 185 -17.21 -5.37 -11.34
N LEU A 186 -16.14 -4.64 -11.69
CA LEU A 186 -15.40 -3.81 -10.75
C LEU A 186 -16.22 -2.58 -10.31
N ALA A 187 -16.94 -1.96 -11.24
CA ALA A 187 -17.80 -0.82 -10.93
C ALA A 187 -18.98 -1.21 -10.02
N GLU A 188 -19.56 -2.40 -10.21
CA GLU A 188 -20.58 -2.97 -9.32
C GLU A 188 -20.07 -3.20 -7.89
N GLN A 189 -18.77 -3.47 -7.73
CA GLN A 189 -18.10 -3.60 -6.44
C GLN A 189 -17.69 -2.24 -5.83
N GLY A 190 -18.03 -1.13 -6.48
CA GLY A 190 -17.69 0.22 -6.00
C GLY A 190 -16.27 0.67 -6.34
N ASN A 191 -15.56 0.00 -7.25
CA ASN A 191 -14.24 0.46 -7.67
C ASN A 191 -14.35 1.80 -8.44
N GLU A 192 -13.82 2.86 -7.84
CA GLU A 192 -13.94 4.23 -8.36
C GLU A 192 -13.32 4.42 -9.75
N GLU A 193 -12.15 3.81 -9.99
CA GLU A 193 -11.49 3.88 -11.29
C GLU A 193 -12.33 3.20 -12.37
N ALA A 194 -12.92 2.05 -12.05
CA ALA A 194 -13.78 1.32 -12.99
C ALA A 194 -15.09 2.07 -13.28
N ILE A 195 -15.68 2.71 -12.26
CA ILE A 195 -16.86 3.58 -12.42
C ILE A 195 -16.52 4.73 -13.39
N GLU A 196 -15.40 5.43 -13.18
CA GLU A 196 -14.97 6.52 -14.06
C GLU A 196 -14.67 6.03 -15.49
N GLN A 197 -13.98 4.89 -15.64
CA GLN A 197 -13.72 4.29 -16.95
C GLN A 197 -15.02 3.93 -17.68
N LYS A 198 -16.02 3.40 -16.98
CA LYS A 198 -17.35 3.08 -17.56
C LYS A 198 -18.05 4.35 -18.03
N ILE A 199 -18.10 5.38 -17.19
CA ILE A 199 -18.73 6.67 -17.54
C ILE A 199 -18.01 7.31 -18.74
N SER A 200 -16.67 7.33 -18.73
CA SER A 200 -15.85 7.87 -19.82
C SER A 200 -16.10 7.09 -21.12
N GLY A 201 -16.05 5.76 -21.06
CA GLY A 201 -16.33 4.88 -22.19
C GLY A 201 -17.72 5.10 -22.80
N LEU A 202 -18.75 5.27 -21.97
CA LEU A 202 -20.10 5.59 -22.44
C LEU A 202 -20.18 7.00 -23.08
N LEU A 203 -19.35 7.96 -22.67
CA LEU A 203 -19.31 9.32 -23.25
C LEU A 203 -18.57 9.39 -24.60
N SER A 204 -17.43 8.72 -24.71
CA SER A 204 -16.53 8.79 -25.87
C SER A 204 -16.70 7.64 -26.85
N GLY A 205 -17.18 6.47 -26.40
CA GLY A 205 -17.18 5.23 -27.17
C GLY A 205 -15.90 4.39 -26.99
N ASP A 206 -15.12 4.65 -25.93
CA ASP A 206 -13.88 3.94 -25.62
C ASP A 206 -14.10 2.75 -24.66
N TYR A 207 -13.03 2.03 -24.33
CA TYR A 207 -13.02 0.91 -23.36
C TYR A 207 -14.01 -0.22 -23.66
N GLY A 208 -14.46 -0.32 -24.92
CA GLY A 208 -15.42 -1.34 -25.36
C GLY A 208 -16.89 -0.98 -25.15
N TYR A 209 -17.18 0.23 -24.66
CA TYR A 209 -18.53 0.72 -24.54
C TYR A 209 -18.98 1.38 -25.84
N LYS A 210 -20.23 1.11 -26.24
CA LYS A 210 -20.88 1.93 -27.26
C LYS A 210 -21.20 3.27 -26.64
N ARG A 211 -20.96 4.34 -27.40
CA ARG A 211 -21.27 5.70 -26.97
C ARG A 211 -22.77 5.82 -26.67
N ASP A 212 -23.08 6.00 -25.39
CA ASP A 212 -24.42 6.23 -24.86
C ASP A 212 -24.34 7.31 -23.78
N ARG A 213 -24.52 8.56 -24.22
CA ARG A 213 -24.49 9.72 -23.33
C ARG A 213 -25.61 9.68 -22.29
N LYS A 214 -26.76 9.09 -22.60
CA LYS A 214 -27.88 9.03 -21.64
C LYS A 214 -27.55 8.06 -20.52
N ALA A 215 -27.03 6.88 -20.84
CA ALA A 215 -26.56 5.91 -19.86
C ALA A 215 -25.40 6.47 -19.01
N ALA A 216 -24.46 7.20 -19.62
CA ALA A 216 -23.36 7.82 -18.88
C ALA A 216 -23.85 8.83 -17.82
N ILE A 217 -24.81 9.68 -18.21
CA ILE A 217 -25.42 10.68 -17.31
C ILE A 217 -26.19 9.98 -16.18
N ALA A 218 -27.02 8.99 -16.51
CA ALA A 218 -27.81 8.26 -15.53
C ALA A 218 -26.91 7.53 -14.51
N LEU A 219 -25.84 6.88 -14.98
CA LEU A 219 -24.87 6.22 -14.11
C LEU A 219 -24.13 7.22 -13.21
N ARG A 220 -23.71 8.37 -13.76
CA ARG A 220 -23.08 9.43 -12.97
C ARG A 220 -24.02 9.97 -11.91
N ASP A 221 -25.28 10.22 -12.26
CA ASP A 221 -26.29 10.73 -11.34
C ASP A 221 -26.57 9.75 -10.21
N TYR A 222 -26.65 8.44 -10.51
CA TYR A 222 -26.73 7.39 -9.50
C TYR A 222 -25.57 7.46 -8.50
N TRP A 223 -24.32 7.56 -8.96
CA TRP A 223 -23.16 7.64 -8.06
C TRP A 223 -23.08 8.95 -7.28
N VAL A 224 -23.56 10.06 -7.86
CA VAL A 224 -23.74 11.33 -7.14
C VAL A 224 -24.73 11.17 -5.99
N GLU A 225 -25.84 10.46 -6.21
CA GLU A 225 -26.83 10.15 -5.16
C GLU A 225 -26.26 9.22 -4.09
N GLN A 226 -25.41 8.27 -4.46
CA GLN A 226 -24.64 7.44 -3.50
C GLN A 226 -23.54 8.22 -2.77
N GLY A 227 -23.33 9.50 -3.11
CA GLY A 227 -22.38 10.37 -2.44
C GLY A 227 -20.92 10.16 -2.85
N ASN A 228 -20.67 9.51 -3.99
CA ASN A 228 -19.33 9.31 -4.53
C ASN A 228 -18.69 10.66 -4.90
N GLU A 229 -17.54 10.98 -4.30
CA GLU A 229 -16.95 12.32 -4.42
C GLU A 229 -16.49 12.64 -5.84
N ILE A 230 -15.91 11.66 -6.54
CA ILE A 230 -15.43 11.82 -7.91
C ILE A 230 -16.61 12.09 -8.86
N ALA A 231 -17.70 11.33 -8.73
CA ALA A 231 -18.90 11.53 -9.54
C ALA A 231 -19.50 12.93 -9.31
N ILE A 232 -19.53 13.41 -8.05
CA ILE A 232 -19.98 14.76 -7.70
C ILE A 232 -19.08 15.81 -8.35
N GLU A 233 -17.76 15.68 -8.23
CA GLU A 233 -16.80 16.61 -8.84
C GLU A 233 -16.96 16.67 -10.37
N ARG A 234 -17.07 15.52 -11.04
CA ARG A 234 -17.25 15.45 -12.49
C ARG A 234 -18.58 16.07 -12.95
N LYS A 235 -19.67 15.82 -12.22
CA LYS A 235 -20.98 16.41 -12.51
C LYS A 235 -20.95 17.93 -12.32
N LEU A 236 -20.36 18.41 -11.23
CA LEU A 236 -20.15 19.84 -10.97
C LEU A 236 -19.43 20.52 -12.13
N ILE A 237 -18.26 20.01 -12.55
CA ILE A 237 -17.49 20.60 -13.67
C ILE A 237 -18.31 20.59 -14.96
N SER A 238 -19.07 19.52 -15.20
CA SER A 238 -19.93 19.40 -16.38
C SER A 238 -21.06 20.45 -16.36
N LEU A 239 -21.64 20.75 -15.20
CA LEU A 239 -22.66 21.79 -15.04
C LEU A 239 -22.10 23.21 -15.18
N ILE A 240 -20.84 23.45 -14.80
CA ILE A 240 -20.17 24.76 -15.00
C ILE A 240 -20.02 25.06 -16.49
N HIS A 241 -19.53 24.08 -17.25
CA HIS A 241 -19.21 24.26 -18.67
C HIS A 241 -20.36 23.94 -19.62
N GLY A 242 -21.45 23.33 -19.14
CA GLY A 242 -22.51 22.79 -20.01
C GLY A 242 -21.99 21.66 -20.90
N ALA A 243 -21.16 20.78 -20.32
CA ALA A 243 -20.47 19.71 -21.01
C ALA A 243 -20.98 18.31 -20.61
N CYS A 244 -20.48 17.27 -21.29
CA CYS A 244 -20.81 15.86 -20.99
C CYS A 244 -22.32 15.54 -20.96
N GLY A 245 -23.13 16.30 -21.71
CA GLY A 245 -24.57 16.12 -21.81
C GLY A 245 -25.40 16.79 -20.70
N TYR A 246 -24.75 17.51 -19.78
CA TYR A 246 -25.42 18.41 -18.85
C TYR A 246 -25.58 19.80 -19.47
N LYS A 247 -26.73 20.43 -19.26
CA LYS A 247 -26.90 21.86 -19.55
C LYS A 247 -26.13 22.65 -18.52
N ARG A 248 -25.63 23.83 -18.92
CA ARG A 248 -24.96 24.73 -17.98
C ARG A 248 -25.94 25.14 -16.87
N ASP A 249 -25.60 24.83 -15.63
CA ASP A 249 -26.40 25.13 -14.44
C ASP A 249 -25.48 25.42 -13.24
N LEU A 250 -25.18 26.70 -13.07
CA LEU A 250 -24.28 27.17 -12.03
C LEU A 250 -24.86 26.98 -10.63
N LYS A 251 -26.19 27.06 -10.48
CA LYS A 251 -26.86 26.89 -9.19
C LYS A 251 -26.78 25.45 -8.72
N ALA A 252 -27.03 24.49 -9.60
CA ALA A 252 -26.86 23.07 -9.29
C ALA A 252 -25.39 22.72 -9.01
N SER A 253 -24.46 23.31 -9.76
CA SER A 253 -23.01 23.17 -9.52
C SER A 253 -22.62 23.63 -8.11
N ILE A 254 -23.06 24.83 -7.70
CA ILE A 254 -22.79 25.36 -6.36
C ILE A 254 -23.36 24.44 -5.28
N ALA A 255 -24.60 23.98 -5.42
CA ALA A 255 -25.22 23.07 -4.44
C ALA A 255 -24.46 21.74 -4.29
N LEU A 256 -23.93 21.18 -5.38
CA LEU A 256 -23.06 20.00 -5.33
C LEU A 256 -21.74 20.30 -4.63
N ASN A 257 -21.15 21.48 -4.87
CA ASN A 257 -19.93 21.90 -4.19
C ASN A 257 -20.14 22.07 -2.68
N ASP A 258 -21.28 22.66 -2.29
CA ASP A 258 -21.65 22.82 -0.88
C ASP A 258 -21.88 21.48 -0.18
N CYS A 259 -22.39 20.47 -0.89
CA CYS A 259 -22.48 19.09 -0.39
C CYS A 259 -21.09 18.51 -0.08
N LEU A 260 -20.12 18.72 -0.97
CA LEU A 260 -18.73 18.29 -0.75
C LEU A 260 -18.07 19.07 0.40
N ILE A 261 -18.34 20.37 0.53
CA ILE A 261 -17.83 21.20 1.65
C ILE A 261 -18.35 20.67 2.99
N LYS A 262 -19.63 20.30 3.08
CA LYS A 262 -20.20 19.71 4.30
C LYS A 262 -19.52 18.39 4.71
N LYS A 263 -18.94 17.66 3.75
CA LYS A 263 -18.12 16.46 4.00
C LYS A 263 -16.65 16.78 4.32
N GLY A 264 -16.25 18.05 4.33
CA GLY A 264 -14.86 18.47 4.55
C GLY A 264 -13.96 18.30 3.33
N ASN A 265 -14.52 18.18 2.12
CA ASN A 265 -13.71 18.02 0.91
C ASN A 265 -12.91 19.29 0.61
N LYS A 266 -11.58 19.19 0.71
CA LYS A 266 -10.65 20.32 0.58
C LYS A 266 -10.70 20.99 -0.78
N ILE A 267 -10.88 20.23 -1.85
CA ILE A 267 -10.93 20.77 -3.21
C ILE A 267 -12.21 21.60 -3.37
N ALA A 268 -13.34 21.14 -2.85
CA ALA A 268 -14.59 21.90 -2.87
C ALA A 268 -14.51 23.22 -2.08
N ILE A 269 -13.87 23.18 -0.91
CA ILE A 269 -13.59 24.37 -0.10
C ILE A 269 -12.68 25.35 -0.86
N HIS A 270 -11.64 24.85 -1.53
CA HIS A 270 -10.76 25.64 -2.38
C HIS A 270 -11.53 26.32 -3.52
N ARG A 271 -12.30 25.53 -4.29
CA ARG A 271 -13.13 26.03 -5.40
C ARG A 271 -14.10 27.12 -4.95
N LYS A 272 -14.70 27.00 -3.75
CA LYS A 272 -15.65 28.01 -3.24
C LYS A 272 -14.97 29.34 -2.92
N VAL A 273 -13.84 29.30 -2.20
CA VAL A 273 -13.10 30.53 -1.87
C VAL A 273 -12.53 31.19 -3.13
N GLU A 274 -11.98 30.41 -4.07
CA GLU A 274 -11.51 30.92 -5.35
C GLU A 274 -12.67 31.45 -6.22
N GLY A 275 -13.77 30.71 -6.29
CA GLY A 275 -14.98 31.07 -7.01
C GLY A 275 -15.50 32.44 -6.59
N ILE A 276 -15.71 32.63 -5.28
CA ILE A 276 -16.18 33.90 -4.73
C ILE A 276 -15.10 34.99 -4.87
N GLY A 277 -13.82 34.70 -4.65
CA GLY A 277 -12.76 35.71 -4.70
C GLY A 277 -12.46 36.26 -6.10
N CYS A 278 -12.58 35.40 -7.11
CA CYS A 278 -12.20 35.71 -8.49
C CYS A 278 -13.39 35.81 -9.46
N GLY A 279 -14.60 35.42 -9.06
CA GLY A 279 -15.78 35.33 -9.94
C GLY A 279 -15.75 34.10 -10.85
N ASN A 280 -15.25 32.98 -10.34
CA ASN A 280 -15.09 31.71 -11.06
C ASN A 280 -16.12 30.67 -10.62
N TYR A 281 -16.22 29.56 -11.35
CA TYR A 281 -17.07 28.38 -11.02
C TYR A 281 -18.56 28.67 -10.82
N GLY A 282 -19.03 29.84 -11.25
CA GLY A 282 -20.42 30.28 -11.15
C GLY A 282 -20.76 31.08 -9.92
N ASP A 283 -19.81 31.30 -9.01
CA ASP A 283 -19.97 32.24 -7.90
C ASP A 283 -19.78 33.69 -8.37
N GLU A 284 -20.57 34.60 -7.82
CA GLU A 284 -20.36 36.04 -8.03
C GLU A 284 -19.13 36.51 -7.25
N ARG A 285 -18.38 37.44 -7.85
CA ARG A 285 -17.16 37.95 -7.23
C ARG A 285 -17.51 38.79 -6.00
N ASP A 286 -17.18 38.29 -4.81
CA ASP A 286 -17.28 39.01 -3.54
C ASP A 286 -16.03 38.79 -2.68
N ILE A 287 -15.12 39.76 -2.78
CA ILE A 287 -13.83 39.77 -2.07
C ILE A 287 -14.03 39.64 -0.55
N LYS A 288 -15.06 40.30 0.02
CA LYS A 288 -15.27 40.31 1.48
C LYS A 288 -15.79 38.97 1.97
N VAL A 289 -16.70 38.35 1.23
CA VAL A 289 -17.25 37.03 1.57
C VAL A 289 -16.18 35.95 1.42
N ALA A 290 -15.35 36.00 0.37
CA ALA A 290 -14.24 35.07 0.18
C ALA A 290 -13.23 35.14 1.34
N THR A 291 -12.87 36.36 1.76
CA THR A 291 -11.97 36.58 2.91
C THR A 291 -12.58 36.08 4.20
N THR A 292 -13.85 36.43 4.49
CA THR A 292 -14.54 35.99 5.72
C THR A 292 -14.63 34.47 5.80
N LEU A 293 -14.95 33.82 4.67
CA LEU A 293 -14.98 32.36 4.59
C LEU A 293 -13.59 31.76 4.86
N ASN A 294 -12.54 32.34 4.27
CA ASN A 294 -11.18 31.84 4.48
C ASN A 294 -10.66 32.06 5.91
N GLU A 295 -10.98 33.18 6.56
CA GLU A 295 -10.66 33.40 7.97
C GLU A 295 -11.36 32.39 8.89
N SER A 296 -12.66 32.13 8.67
CA SER A 296 -13.38 31.11 9.44
C SER A 296 -12.79 29.70 9.27
N LEU A 297 -12.33 29.37 8.05
CA LEU A 297 -11.65 28.10 7.79
C LEU A 297 -10.30 28.00 8.52
N MET A 298 -9.56 29.11 8.64
CA MET A 298 -8.35 29.16 9.45
C MET A 298 -8.64 28.95 10.95
N GLU A 299 -9.70 29.56 11.47
CA GLU A 299 -10.15 29.37 12.86
C GLU A 299 -10.53 27.90 13.14
N GLN A 300 -11.07 27.19 12.14
CA GLN A 300 -11.37 25.77 12.19
C GLN A 300 -10.13 24.87 12.00
N GLY A 301 -8.93 25.45 11.82
CA GLY A 301 -7.68 24.71 11.67
C GLY A 301 -7.41 24.18 10.25
N GLU A 302 -8.09 24.69 9.23
CA GLU A 302 -7.90 24.27 7.84
C GLU A 302 -6.55 24.81 7.30
N VAL A 303 -5.64 23.89 6.97
CA VAL A 303 -4.25 24.22 6.60
C VAL A 303 -4.15 24.96 5.26
N ASP A 304 -5.02 24.65 4.30
CA ASP A 304 -5.00 25.28 2.98
C ASP A 304 -5.57 26.71 3.01
N ALA A 305 -6.35 27.07 4.04
CA ALA A 305 -6.84 28.43 4.28
C ALA A 305 -5.68 29.36 4.67
N ILE A 306 -4.74 28.85 5.47
CA ILE A 306 -3.48 29.55 5.78
C ILE A 306 -2.68 29.77 4.50
N HIS A 307 -2.56 28.74 3.65
CA HIS A 307 -1.85 28.87 2.37
C HIS A 307 -2.51 29.92 1.46
N ARG A 308 -3.84 29.90 1.36
CA ARG A 308 -4.62 30.88 0.59
C ARG A 308 -4.43 32.30 1.12
N LYS A 309 -4.41 32.50 2.43
CA LYS A 309 -4.15 33.80 3.04
C LYS A 309 -2.75 34.30 2.73
N ILE A 310 -1.71 33.49 2.93
CA ILE A 310 -0.33 33.88 2.61
C ILE A 310 -0.21 34.26 1.13
N LYS A 311 -0.66 33.38 0.22
CA LYS A 311 -0.62 33.65 -1.23
C LYS A 311 -1.49 34.85 -1.61
N GLY A 312 -2.63 35.02 -0.95
CA GLY A 312 -3.52 36.16 -1.12
C GLY A 312 -2.85 37.49 -0.76
N LEU A 313 -2.17 37.53 0.38
CA LEU A 313 -1.39 38.68 0.83
C LEU A 313 -0.13 38.91 -0.04
N THR A 314 0.46 37.86 -0.62
CA THR A 314 1.60 38.00 -1.55
C THR A 314 1.18 38.54 -2.92
N ASP A 315 0.09 38.01 -3.49
CA ASP A 315 -0.29 38.20 -4.90
C ASP A 315 -1.50 39.13 -5.11
N GLY A 316 -2.26 39.45 -4.07
CA GLY A 316 -3.58 40.09 -4.18
C GLY A 316 -4.68 39.14 -4.67
N LYS A 317 -4.72 37.90 -4.16
CA LYS A 317 -5.66 36.83 -4.57
C LYS A 317 -6.57 36.37 -3.42
N TYR A 318 -7.57 35.55 -3.73
CA TYR A 318 -8.47 34.92 -2.75
C TYR A 318 -9.21 35.90 -1.81
N GLY A 319 -9.48 37.12 -2.28
CA GLY A 319 -10.14 38.14 -1.48
C GLY A 319 -9.19 39.02 -0.65
N TYR A 320 -7.88 38.73 -0.64
CA TYR A 320 -6.90 39.51 0.12
C TYR A 320 -6.26 40.61 -0.74
N GLU A 321 -6.09 41.79 -0.16
CA GLU A 321 -5.24 42.83 -0.73
C GLU A 321 -3.76 42.47 -0.53
N LYS A 322 -2.92 42.89 -1.47
CA LYS A 322 -1.48 42.60 -1.41
C LYS A 322 -0.84 43.34 -0.23
N ASP A 323 -0.35 42.57 0.75
CA ASP A 323 0.41 43.04 1.90
C ASP A 323 1.52 42.04 2.22
N LEU A 324 2.71 42.31 1.68
CA LEU A 324 3.88 41.45 1.85
C LEU A 324 4.33 41.35 3.31
N LYS A 325 4.17 42.44 4.10
CA LYS A 325 4.58 42.45 5.50
C LYS A 325 3.68 41.53 6.33
N ALA A 326 2.37 41.58 6.10
CA ALA A 326 1.43 40.67 6.73
C ALA A 326 1.64 39.21 6.30
N ALA A 327 1.96 38.97 5.02
CA ALA A 327 2.28 37.63 4.51
C ALA A 327 3.50 37.03 5.23
N ILE A 328 4.59 37.79 5.32
CA ILE A 328 5.83 37.39 6.01
C ILE A 328 5.56 37.16 7.50
N ALA A 329 4.90 38.09 8.19
CA ALA A 329 4.63 37.97 9.62
C ALA A 329 3.79 36.72 9.95
N LEU A 330 2.78 36.44 9.14
CA LEU A 330 1.97 35.22 9.27
C LEU A 330 2.83 33.96 9.03
N ASN A 331 3.62 33.94 7.96
CA ASN A 331 4.46 32.79 7.63
C ASN A 331 5.55 32.54 8.69
N ASP A 332 6.19 33.59 9.20
CA ASP A 332 7.20 33.50 10.25
C ASP A 332 6.62 32.93 11.55
N SER A 333 5.46 33.43 11.98
CA SER A 333 4.78 32.90 13.19
C SER A 333 4.44 31.40 13.05
N LEU A 334 4.12 30.94 11.84
CA LEU A 334 3.85 29.52 11.58
C LEU A 334 5.13 28.70 11.53
N ALA A 335 6.20 29.23 10.95
CA ALA A 335 7.50 28.58 10.89
C ALA A 335 8.09 28.41 12.30
N GLU A 336 7.94 29.42 13.16
CA GLU A 336 8.32 29.35 14.59
C GLU A 336 7.58 28.25 15.35
N LYS A 337 6.32 27.97 14.98
CA LYS A 337 5.52 26.86 15.52
C LYS A 337 5.85 25.50 14.87
N GLY A 338 6.84 25.43 13.99
CA GLY A 338 7.26 24.20 13.33
C GLY A 338 6.42 23.79 12.12
N ASN A 339 5.65 24.72 11.51
CA ASN A 339 4.88 24.40 10.30
C ASN A 339 5.82 24.20 9.10
N GLU A 340 5.93 22.96 8.61
CA GLU A 340 6.85 22.60 7.53
C GLU A 340 6.62 23.36 6.21
N LYS A 341 5.36 23.62 5.82
CA LYS A 341 5.07 24.41 4.62
C LYS A 341 5.51 25.87 4.79
N ALA A 342 5.41 26.41 6.01
CA ALA A 342 5.85 27.77 6.28
C ALA A 342 7.39 27.88 6.33
N ILE A 343 8.05 26.87 6.89
CA ILE A 343 9.50 26.71 6.85
C ILE A 343 9.99 26.68 5.39
N GLU A 344 9.36 25.87 4.53
CA GLU A 344 9.70 25.80 3.10
C GLU A 344 9.54 27.16 2.41
N ARG A 345 8.39 27.83 2.58
CA ARG A 345 8.19 29.18 2.00
C ARG A 345 9.19 30.20 2.50
N LYS A 346 9.60 30.14 3.77
CA LYS A 346 10.60 31.04 4.33
C LYS A 346 11.96 30.78 3.71
N LEU A 347 12.35 29.50 3.57
CA LEU A 347 13.61 29.13 2.95
C LEU A 347 13.64 29.56 1.48
N ASP A 348 12.62 29.20 0.69
CA ASP A 348 12.51 29.59 -0.72
C ASP A 348 12.46 31.12 -0.87
N GLY A 349 11.71 31.78 0.01
CA GLY A 349 11.64 33.24 0.06
C GLY A 349 13.01 33.89 0.29
N LEU A 350 13.78 33.39 1.25
CA LEU A 350 15.11 33.90 1.55
C LEU A 350 16.14 33.49 0.48
N SER A 351 16.04 32.31 -0.12
CA SER A 351 17.02 31.84 -1.10
C SER A 351 16.73 32.26 -2.54
N GLU A 352 15.51 32.67 -2.87
CA GLU A 352 15.09 32.98 -4.25
C GLU A 352 14.35 34.33 -4.38
N GLY A 353 13.98 34.98 -3.27
CA GLY A 353 13.23 36.24 -3.27
C GLY A 353 11.72 36.05 -3.46
N GLU A 354 11.18 34.88 -3.13
CA GLU A 354 9.76 34.55 -3.24
C GLU A 354 8.94 34.95 -1.98
N TYR A 355 7.61 34.81 -2.07
CA TYR A 355 6.65 34.99 -0.96
C TYR A 355 6.72 36.34 -0.22
N GLY A 356 7.32 37.35 -0.84
CA GLY A 356 7.51 38.68 -0.25
C GLY A 356 8.79 38.85 0.57
N TYR A 357 9.60 37.81 0.72
CA TYR A 357 10.91 37.89 1.37
C TYR A 357 11.94 38.54 0.45
N GLU A 358 12.84 39.32 1.04
CA GLU A 358 14.01 39.83 0.33
C GLU A 358 15.04 38.71 0.18
N TYR A 359 15.62 38.59 -1.01
CA TYR A 359 16.66 37.61 -1.31
C TYR A 359 17.85 37.78 -0.35
N ASN A 360 18.05 36.79 0.51
CA ASN A 360 19.12 36.69 1.49
C ASN A 360 19.48 35.21 1.74
N PRO A 361 20.30 34.61 0.86
CA PRO A 361 20.65 33.19 0.95
C PRO A 361 21.39 32.82 2.24
N GLN A 362 22.13 33.75 2.84
CA GLN A 362 22.79 33.49 4.13
C GLN A 362 21.76 33.32 5.25
N ALA A 363 20.72 34.17 5.28
CA ALA A 363 19.63 34.01 6.25
C ALA A 363 18.86 32.69 6.05
N ALA A 364 18.75 32.18 4.83
CA ALA A 364 18.17 30.86 4.57
C ALA A 364 19.02 29.74 5.20
N VAL A 365 20.35 29.81 5.03
CA VAL A 365 21.30 28.87 5.65
C VAL A 365 21.21 28.92 7.17
N ASP A 366 21.28 30.12 7.76
CA ASP A 366 21.24 30.30 9.21
C ASP A 366 19.92 29.77 9.79
N PHE A 367 18.80 30.03 9.10
CA PHE A 367 17.49 29.51 9.51
C PHE A 367 17.41 27.98 9.42
N ASN A 368 17.91 27.36 8.34
CA ASN A 368 17.90 25.91 8.21
C ASN A 368 18.84 25.23 9.23
N ASP A 369 20.01 25.82 9.50
CA ASP A 369 20.95 25.31 10.51
C ASP A 369 20.35 25.39 11.92
N PHE A 370 19.64 26.48 12.26
CA PHE A 370 18.87 26.56 13.49
C PHE A 370 17.82 25.43 13.60
N LEU A 371 17.15 25.07 12.51
CA LEU A 371 16.20 23.94 12.51
C LEU A 371 16.89 22.59 12.73
N ILE A 372 18.12 22.41 12.23
CA ILE A 372 18.93 21.22 12.49
C ILE A 372 19.28 21.13 13.98
N GLU A 373 19.69 22.24 14.59
CA GLU A 373 19.97 22.32 16.04
C GLU A 373 18.75 21.97 16.90
N LYS A 374 17.54 22.28 16.41
CA LYS A 374 16.27 21.86 17.02
C LYS A 374 15.87 20.41 16.73
N GLY A 375 16.68 19.66 15.99
CA GLY A 375 16.46 18.24 15.69
C GLY A 375 15.61 17.97 14.44
N SER A 376 15.43 18.95 13.54
CA SER A 376 14.66 18.74 12.31
C SER A 376 15.39 17.84 11.31
N ARG A 377 14.90 16.60 11.16
CA ARG A 377 15.42 15.65 10.14
C ARG A 377 15.26 16.16 8.71
N LYS A 378 14.20 16.93 8.43
CA LYS A 378 13.98 17.51 7.09
C LYS A 378 15.01 18.60 6.80
N ALA A 379 15.37 19.41 7.79
CA ALA A 379 16.40 20.44 7.64
C ALA A 379 17.77 19.84 7.27
N ILE A 380 18.13 18.68 7.83
CA ILE A 380 19.34 17.93 7.43
C ILE A 380 19.27 17.55 5.94
N TRP A 381 18.13 17.03 5.47
CA TRP A 381 17.95 16.68 4.06
C TRP A 381 17.95 17.90 3.13
N ARG A 382 17.45 19.06 3.57
CA ARG A 382 17.56 20.33 2.84
C ARG A 382 19.01 20.78 2.74
N LYS A 383 19.80 20.68 3.82
CA LYS A 383 21.24 20.97 3.82
C LYS A 383 22.01 20.06 2.88
N ILE A 384 21.70 18.76 2.87
CA ILE A 384 22.27 17.80 1.89
C ILE A 384 21.93 18.22 0.46
N ALA A 385 20.67 18.54 0.16
CA ALA A 385 20.27 18.98 -1.18
C ALA A 385 20.95 20.29 -1.58
N GLY A 386 21.09 21.22 -0.63
CA GLY A 386 21.82 22.48 -0.80
C GLY A 386 23.28 22.24 -1.17
N PHE A 387 23.95 21.33 -0.47
CA PHE A 387 25.32 20.91 -0.79
C PHE A 387 25.43 20.13 -2.11
N GLU A 388 24.37 19.46 -2.58
CA GLU A 388 24.39 18.71 -3.85
C GLU A 388 24.11 19.58 -5.09
N SER A 389 23.38 20.68 -4.93
CA SER A 389 22.82 21.41 -6.08
C SER A 389 22.88 22.94 -5.96
N GLY A 390 23.43 23.46 -4.85
CA GLY A 390 23.52 24.91 -4.60
C GLY A 390 22.20 25.58 -4.23
N CYS A 391 21.22 24.85 -3.71
CA CYS A 391 19.91 25.38 -3.30
C CYS A 391 19.84 25.77 -1.81
N TYR A 392 18.73 26.42 -1.41
CA TYR A 392 18.48 26.88 -0.04
C TYR A 392 19.57 27.78 0.55
N GLY A 393 20.30 28.50 -0.32
CA GLY A 393 21.40 29.38 0.05
C GLY A 393 22.74 28.68 0.35
N TYR A 394 22.80 27.35 0.34
CA TYR A 394 24.06 26.62 0.47
C TYR A 394 24.84 26.63 -0.84
N LYS A 395 26.17 26.64 -0.74
CA LYS A 395 27.06 26.40 -1.89
C LYS A 395 27.22 24.90 -2.11
N GLU A 396 27.45 24.49 -3.35
CA GLU A 396 27.73 23.10 -3.68
C GLU A 396 28.99 22.60 -2.94
N ASP A 397 28.83 21.50 -2.21
CA ASP A 397 29.88 20.83 -1.44
C ASP A 397 29.52 19.34 -1.31
N LEU A 398 29.85 18.57 -2.35
CA LEU A 398 29.54 17.14 -2.39
C LEU A 398 30.20 16.34 -1.25
N ALA A 399 31.34 16.81 -0.72
CA ALA A 399 32.02 16.16 0.39
C ALA A 399 31.23 16.35 1.71
N ALA A 400 30.74 17.57 1.97
CA ALA A 400 29.87 17.84 3.11
C ALA A 400 28.52 17.11 2.99
N ALA A 401 27.94 17.06 1.79
CA ALA A 401 26.73 16.27 1.53
C ALA A 401 26.95 14.78 1.85
N MET A 402 28.07 14.21 1.41
CA MET A 402 28.43 12.82 1.68
C MET A 402 28.63 12.57 3.18
N ALA A 403 29.36 13.45 3.88
CA ALA A 403 29.59 13.32 5.33
C ALA A 403 28.28 13.29 6.13
N LEU A 404 27.33 14.17 5.79
CA LEU A 404 26.00 14.17 6.42
C LEU A 404 25.22 12.87 6.13
N LYS A 405 25.33 12.31 4.93
CA LYS A 405 24.69 11.01 4.62
C LYS A 405 25.30 9.88 5.43
N GLU A 406 26.62 9.83 5.61
CA GLU A 406 27.27 8.81 6.45
C GLU A 406 26.76 8.87 7.90
N ILE A 407 26.59 10.07 8.45
CA ILE A 407 25.97 10.25 9.77
C ILE A 407 24.53 9.72 9.77
N LEU A 408 23.72 10.06 8.76
CA LEU A 408 22.34 9.58 8.64
C LEU A 408 22.25 8.05 8.48
N ILE A 409 23.22 7.42 7.81
CA ILE A 409 23.31 5.97 7.70
C ILE A 409 23.56 5.35 9.06
N GLY A 410 24.49 5.90 9.86
CA GLY A 410 24.71 5.48 11.24
C GLY A 410 23.46 5.62 12.13
N GLN A 411 22.53 6.51 11.76
CA GLN A 411 21.23 6.70 12.42
C GLN A 411 20.09 5.85 11.83
N GLY A 412 20.37 4.95 10.88
CA GLY A 412 19.39 4.05 10.26
C GLY A 412 18.52 4.67 9.15
N SER A 413 18.97 5.78 8.53
CA SER A 413 18.22 6.44 7.45
C SER A 413 18.21 5.63 6.15
N GLN A 414 17.08 4.98 5.83
CA GLN A 414 16.94 4.21 4.59
C GLN A 414 17.22 5.02 3.31
N LYS A 415 16.79 6.28 3.27
CA LYS A 415 17.03 7.16 2.11
C LYS A 415 18.53 7.43 1.91
N ALA A 416 19.29 7.58 3.00
CA ALA A 416 20.74 7.78 2.91
C ALA A 416 21.46 6.50 2.46
N VAL A 417 21.03 5.33 2.96
CA VAL A 417 21.53 4.03 2.49
C VAL A 417 21.30 3.86 0.98
N GLU A 418 20.11 4.20 0.49
CA GLU A 418 19.79 4.12 -0.95
C GLU A 418 20.66 5.05 -1.80
N GLN A 419 20.86 6.28 -1.35
CA GLN A 419 21.75 7.22 -2.05
C GLN A 419 23.20 6.74 -2.04
N LYS A 420 23.69 6.12 -0.95
CA LYS A 420 25.04 5.55 -0.91
C LYS A 420 25.19 4.37 -1.85
N ILE A 421 24.25 3.42 -1.84
CA ILE A 421 24.25 2.28 -2.76
C ILE A 421 24.27 2.77 -4.22
N ARG A 422 23.40 3.72 -4.57
CA ARG A 422 23.36 4.32 -5.91
C ARG A 422 24.64 5.10 -6.22
N GLY A 423 25.14 5.88 -5.27
CA GLY A 423 26.36 6.66 -5.41
C GLY A 423 27.55 5.77 -5.73
N LEU A 424 27.75 4.70 -4.96
CA LEU A 424 28.78 3.68 -5.20
C LEU A 424 28.58 2.96 -6.55
N ALA A 425 27.35 2.67 -6.96
CA ALA A 425 27.10 2.04 -8.26
C ALA A 425 27.46 2.93 -9.46
N THR A 426 27.10 4.22 -9.39
CA THR A 426 27.11 5.11 -10.56
C THR A 426 28.15 6.23 -10.52
N GLY A 427 28.79 6.50 -9.38
CA GLY A 427 29.63 7.68 -9.17
C GLY A 427 28.86 8.97 -8.87
N ASN A 428 27.70 8.86 -8.21
CA ASN A 428 26.81 10.00 -7.90
C ASN A 428 26.81 10.32 -6.40
N TYR A 429 26.16 11.43 -6.02
CA TYR A 429 25.92 11.78 -4.60
C TYR A 429 27.20 12.00 -3.77
N GLY A 430 28.30 12.37 -4.42
CA GLY A 430 29.61 12.55 -3.80
C GLY A 430 30.39 11.25 -3.56
N TYR A 431 29.86 10.09 -3.95
CA TYR A 431 30.55 8.81 -3.83
C TYR A 431 31.31 8.47 -5.12
N GLU A 432 32.55 8.01 -4.99
CA GLU A 432 33.30 7.43 -6.09
C GLU A 432 32.64 6.12 -6.56
N LYS A 433 32.68 5.88 -7.87
CA LYS A 433 32.11 4.67 -8.47
C LYS A 433 32.88 3.43 -8.00
N ASN A 434 32.25 2.63 -7.17
CA ASN A 434 32.68 1.33 -6.68
C ASN A 434 31.49 0.35 -6.62
N PRO A 435 31.12 -0.27 -7.76
CA PRO A 435 29.96 -1.17 -7.83
C PRO A 435 30.09 -2.38 -6.89
N GLN A 436 31.30 -2.88 -6.64
CA GLN A 436 31.54 -3.99 -5.71
C GLN A 436 31.15 -3.62 -4.28
N ALA A 437 31.50 -2.41 -3.82
CA ALA A 437 31.10 -1.91 -2.51
C ALA A 437 29.57 -1.69 -2.44
N ALA A 438 28.93 -1.28 -3.54
CA ALA A 438 27.48 -1.16 -3.60
C ALA A 438 26.78 -2.52 -3.42
N VAL A 439 27.29 -3.57 -4.08
CA VAL A 439 26.81 -4.95 -3.92
C VAL A 439 27.01 -5.43 -2.49
N ALA A 440 28.21 -5.25 -1.92
CA ALA A 440 28.52 -5.68 -0.56
C ALA A 440 27.60 -5.02 0.47
N LEU A 441 27.34 -3.71 0.34
CA LEU A 441 26.41 -2.99 1.19
C LEU A 441 24.97 -3.50 1.02
N ASN A 442 24.52 -3.74 -0.23
CA ASN A 442 23.18 -4.28 -0.47
C ASN A 442 23.03 -5.70 0.11
N ASP A 443 24.06 -6.53 -0.01
CA ASP A 443 24.06 -7.90 0.48
C ASP A 443 24.03 -7.96 2.03
N SER A 444 24.73 -7.06 2.72
CA SER A 444 24.62 -6.91 4.18
C SER A 444 23.16 -6.64 4.59
N LEU A 445 22.48 -5.73 3.90
CA LEU A 445 21.09 -5.38 4.19
C LEU A 445 20.12 -6.52 3.86
N VAL A 446 20.44 -7.35 2.87
CA VAL A 446 19.66 -8.56 2.56
C VAL A 446 19.71 -9.54 3.74
N GLU A 447 20.88 -9.75 4.34
CA GLU A 447 21.02 -10.64 5.50
C GLU A 447 20.29 -10.10 6.74
N GLU A 448 20.09 -8.77 6.84
CA GLU A 448 19.23 -8.14 7.84
C GLU A 448 17.71 -8.23 7.52
N GLY A 449 17.34 -8.84 6.39
CA GLY A 449 15.94 -8.96 5.96
C GLY A 449 15.35 -7.68 5.36
N ASN A 450 16.18 -6.73 4.92
CA ASN A 450 15.71 -5.48 4.35
C ASN A 450 14.98 -5.70 3.02
N GLN A 451 13.67 -5.48 3.02
CA GLN A 451 12.80 -5.73 1.86
C GLN A 451 13.23 -4.98 0.60
N ARG A 452 13.74 -3.74 0.73
CA ARG A 452 14.19 -2.95 -0.42
C ARG A 452 15.51 -3.50 -0.99
N ALA A 453 16.41 -3.99 -0.14
CA ALA A 453 17.64 -4.64 -0.58
C ALA A 453 17.39 -5.96 -1.29
N ILE A 454 16.44 -6.76 -0.77
CA ILE A 454 15.96 -7.99 -1.41
C ILE A 454 15.36 -7.67 -2.79
N LYS A 455 14.48 -6.66 -2.87
CA LYS A 455 13.89 -6.19 -4.13
C LYS A 455 14.99 -5.82 -5.14
N ARG A 456 15.94 -4.97 -4.74
CA ARG A 456 17.07 -4.53 -5.57
C ARG A 456 17.92 -5.69 -6.08
N LYS A 457 18.21 -6.68 -5.23
CA LYS A 457 19.02 -7.86 -5.61
C LYS A 457 18.30 -8.72 -6.66
N ILE A 458 16.99 -8.93 -6.51
CA ILE A 458 16.16 -9.66 -7.49
C ILE A 458 16.15 -8.92 -8.83
N GLU A 459 15.86 -7.61 -8.82
CA GLU A 459 15.86 -6.76 -10.01
C GLU A 459 17.21 -6.80 -10.73
N GLY A 460 18.31 -6.70 -9.96
CA GLY A 460 19.68 -6.82 -10.46
C GLY A 460 19.95 -8.12 -11.20
N PHE A 461 19.64 -9.28 -10.61
CA PHE A 461 19.81 -10.58 -11.29
C PHE A 461 18.96 -10.75 -12.55
N LEU A 462 17.86 -10.01 -12.66
CA LEU A 462 16.96 -10.06 -13.81
C LEU A 462 17.30 -9.03 -14.89
N GLY A 463 18.24 -8.12 -14.62
CA GLY A 463 18.54 -7.00 -15.53
C GLY A 463 17.38 -6.00 -15.63
N GLN A 464 16.50 -5.97 -14.63
CA GLN A 464 15.28 -5.16 -14.62
C GLN A 464 15.37 -4.06 -13.55
N GLY A 465 14.41 -3.12 -13.57
CA GLY A 465 14.37 -1.99 -12.64
C GLY A 465 14.99 -0.69 -13.20
N PRO A 466 15.00 0.39 -12.39
CA PRO A 466 15.58 1.68 -12.76
C PRO A 466 17.06 1.53 -13.17
N LEU A 467 17.58 2.45 -13.98
CA LEU A 467 19.00 2.48 -14.38
C LEU A 467 19.95 2.26 -13.18
N SER A 468 19.65 2.89 -12.04
CA SER A 468 20.42 2.77 -10.81
C SER A 468 20.52 1.36 -10.20
N VAL A 469 19.61 0.44 -10.54
CA VAL A 469 19.63 -0.96 -10.08
C VAL A 469 20.41 -1.83 -11.06
N ARG A 470 20.33 -1.54 -12.36
CA ARG A 470 21.14 -2.18 -13.40
C ARG A 470 22.63 -1.89 -13.23
N ASP A 471 22.96 -0.73 -12.67
CA ASP A 471 24.33 -0.29 -12.42
C ASP A 471 24.99 -0.95 -11.19
N LEU A 472 24.24 -1.74 -10.40
CA LEU A 472 24.77 -2.44 -9.21
C LEU A 472 25.71 -3.62 -9.55
N ALA A 473 26.10 -3.81 -10.81
CA ALA A 473 26.98 -4.89 -11.25
C ALA A 473 26.49 -6.32 -10.93
N TYR A 474 25.21 -6.51 -10.61
CA TYR A 474 24.61 -7.84 -10.61
C TYR A 474 24.56 -8.36 -12.06
N THR A 475 25.33 -9.41 -12.35
CA THR A 475 25.28 -10.05 -13.67
C THR A 475 23.90 -10.69 -13.86
N GLN A 476 23.23 -10.36 -14.97
CA GLN A 476 21.94 -10.96 -15.29
C GLN A 476 22.08 -12.48 -15.41
N ASN A 477 21.51 -13.20 -14.45
CA ASN A 477 21.64 -14.65 -14.38
C ASN A 477 20.47 -15.26 -13.59
N PRO A 478 19.36 -15.61 -14.27
CA PRO A 478 18.21 -16.24 -13.64
C PRO A 478 18.55 -17.55 -12.89
N LYS A 479 19.60 -18.27 -13.31
CA LYS A 479 20.06 -19.48 -12.60
C LYS A 479 20.70 -19.13 -11.26
N GLN A 480 21.49 -18.07 -11.19
CA GLN A 480 22.03 -17.58 -9.91
C GLN A 480 20.92 -17.04 -9.00
N LEU A 481 19.91 -16.35 -9.57
CA LEU A 481 18.73 -15.93 -8.80
C LEU A 481 18.02 -17.11 -8.14
N LYS A 482 17.75 -18.17 -8.91
CA LYS A 482 17.18 -19.42 -8.37
C LYS A 482 18.02 -19.97 -7.22
N ASN A 483 19.33 -20.15 -7.44
CA ASN A 483 20.23 -20.72 -6.43
C ASN A 483 20.24 -19.86 -5.15
N TRP A 484 20.26 -18.54 -5.29
CA TRP A 484 20.21 -17.63 -4.15
C TRP A 484 18.86 -17.72 -3.42
N ILE A 485 17.72 -17.80 -4.11
CA ILE A 485 16.42 -18.02 -3.46
C ILE A 485 16.42 -19.35 -2.69
N GLU A 486 16.98 -20.42 -3.26
CA GLU A 486 17.08 -21.73 -2.60
C GLU A 486 17.99 -21.70 -1.36
N GLU A 487 19.10 -20.97 -1.40
CA GLU A 487 19.94 -20.73 -0.23
C GLU A 487 19.18 -19.99 0.87
N GLN A 488 18.39 -18.98 0.50
CA GLN A 488 17.62 -18.18 1.46
C GLN A 488 16.45 -18.97 2.05
N VAL A 489 15.89 -19.93 1.30
CA VAL A 489 14.95 -20.94 1.85
C VAL A 489 15.65 -21.81 2.89
N TYR A 490 16.88 -22.26 2.64
CA TYR A 490 17.65 -23.04 3.61
C TYR A 490 17.93 -22.25 4.90
N LYS A 491 18.12 -20.93 4.79
CA LYS A 491 18.26 -20.02 5.94
C LYS A 491 16.93 -19.72 6.67
N GLY A 492 15.79 -20.24 6.19
CA GLY A 492 14.48 -20.05 6.83
C GLY A 492 13.79 -18.72 6.49
N ASN A 493 14.24 -17.99 5.46
CA ASN A 493 13.68 -16.68 5.13
C ASN A 493 12.30 -16.79 4.45
N ARG A 494 11.25 -16.31 5.12
CA ARG A 494 9.83 -16.41 4.67
C ARG A 494 9.58 -15.86 3.26
N TRP A 495 10.21 -14.73 2.91
CA TRP A 495 10.10 -14.16 1.58
C TRP A 495 10.65 -15.10 0.48
N ALA A 496 11.67 -15.89 0.80
CA ALA A 496 12.28 -16.82 -0.15
C ALA A 496 11.37 -18.04 -0.39
N TYR A 497 10.70 -18.55 0.64
CA TYR A 497 9.63 -19.55 0.49
C TYR A 497 8.55 -19.04 -0.46
N TYR A 498 8.07 -17.82 -0.24
CA TYR A 498 7.08 -17.20 -1.10
C TYR A 498 7.54 -17.13 -2.56
N LEU A 499 8.72 -16.57 -2.82
CA LEU A 499 9.25 -16.42 -4.16
C LEU A 499 9.50 -17.77 -4.85
N LYS A 500 9.98 -18.79 -4.12
CA LYS A 500 10.12 -20.15 -4.65
C LYS A 500 8.76 -20.75 -5.03
N ALA A 501 7.74 -20.57 -4.20
CA ALA A 501 6.39 -21.04 -4.50
C ALA A 501 5.84 -20.41 -5.79
N GLN A 502 5.96 -19.08 -5.93
CA GLN A 502 5.54 -18.36 -7.14
C GLN A 502 6.40 -18.77 -8.36
N GLY A 503 7.71 -18.96 -8.15
CA GLY A 503 8.66 -19.48 -9.15
C GLY A 503 8.20 -20.80 -9.75
N LEU A 504 7.90 -21.78 -8.90
CA LEU A 504 7.37 -23.09 -9.29
C LEU A 504 5.98 -22.97 -9.94
N LYS A 505 5.11 -22.11 -9.41
CA LYS A 505 3.72 -21.94 -9.88
C LYS A 505 3.66 -21.42 -11.31
N TYR A 506 4.49 -20.43 -11.65
CA TYR A 506 4.40 -19.70 -12.92
C TYR A 506 5.58 -19.93 -13.87
N GLY A 507 6.64 -20.59 -13.40
CA GLY A 507 7.88 -20.77 -14.14
C GLY A 507 8.64 -19.45 -14.30
N ILE A 508 8.93 -18.79 -13.17
CA ILE A 508 9.62 -17.50 -13.10
C ILE A 508 10.80 -17.59 -12.12
N LEU A 509 11.64 -16.54 -12.04
CA LEU A 509 12.80 -16.48 -11.13
C LEU A 509 13.83 -17.60 -11.34
N GLY A 510 13.89 -18.15 -12.56
CA GLY A 510 14.76 -19.27 -12.92
C GLY A 510 14.21 -20.65 -12.57
N PHE A 511 13.00 -20.76 -12.02
CA PHE A 511 12.32 -22.03 -11.77
C PHE A 511 11.53 -22.48 -13.00
N GLU A 512 11.46 -23.80 -13.20
CA GLU A 512 10.57 -24.40 -14.18
C GLU A 512 9.14 -24.47 -13.63
N LYS A 513 8.14 -24.31 -14.50
CA LYS A 513 6.74 -24.36 -14.10
C LYS A 513 6.39 -25.80 -13.69
N ASN A 514 6.11 -26.02 -12.41
CA ASN A 514 5.60 -27.27 -11.87
C ASN A 514 4.53 -26.97 -10.81
N ARG A 515 3.28 -27.16 -11.20
CA ARG A 515 2.12 -26.78 -10.38
C ARG A 515 1.92 -27.71 -9.19
N GLU A 516 2.06 -29.01 -9.38
CA GLU A 516 1.90 -29.99 -8.30
C GLU A 516 2.95 -29.77 -7.22
N ALA A 517 4.22 -29.63 -7.62
CA ALA A 517 5.31 -29.32 -6.70
C ALA A 517 5.09 -27.96 -6.00
N SER A 518 4.54 -26.96 -6.69
CA SER A 518 4.19 -25.67 -6.07
C SER A 518 3.12 -25.83 -4.98
N ILE A 519 2.05 -26.59 -5.25
CA ILE A 519 0.96 -26.83 -4.28
C ILE A 519 1.49 -27.59 -3.06
N GLU A 520 2.24 -28.67 -3.26
CA GLU A 520 2.86 -29.42 -2.17
C GLU A 520 3.77 -28.54 -1.33
N TYR A 521 4.59 -27.71 -1.99
CA TYR A 521 5.50 -26.79 -1.31
C TYR A 521 4.76 -25.69 -0.53
N ILE A 522 3.67 -25.13 -1.07
CA ILE A 522 2.81 -24.14 -0.41
C ILE A 522 2.20 -24.71 0.86
N LEU A 523 1.63 -25.92 0.77
CA LEU A 523 0.98 -26.59 1.89
C LEU A 523 1.99 -26.98 2.98
N ALA A 524 3.14 -27.52 2.59
CA ALA A 524 4.18 -27.93 3.53
C ALA A 524 4.78 -26.77 4.33
N ASN A 525 4.75 -25.55 3.80
CA ASN A 525 5.40 -24.38 4.40
C ASN A 525 4.41 -23.27 4.82
N GLY A 526 3.09 -23.50 4.73
CA GLY A 526 2.07 -22.52 5.11
C GLY A 526 2.28 -21.17 4.41
N ILE A 527 2.35 -21.17 3.08
CA ILE A 527 2.66 -19.97 2.28
C ILE A 527 1.36 -19.28 1.81
N PRO A 528 0.94 -18.15 2.41
CA PRO A 528 -0.21 -17.38 1.90
C PRO A 528 0.07 -16.80 0.51
N TYR A 529 -1.00 -16.40 -0.21
CA TYR A 529 -0.89 -15.86 -1.57
C TYR A 529 -0.13 -14.54 -1.65
#